data_AF-A0A8H9CMV5-F1
#
_entry.id   AF-A0A8H9CMV5-F1
#
_cell.length_a   1.000
_cell.length_b   1.000
_cell.length_c   1.000
_cell.angle_alpha   90.00
_cell.angle_beta   90.00
_cell.angle_gamma   90.00
#
_symmetry.space_group_name_H-M   'P 1'
#
loop_
_entity.id
_entity.type
_entity.pdbx_description
1 polymer ?
#
loop_
_entity_poly.entity_id
_entity_poly.type
_entity_poly.pdbx_seq_one_letter_code
_entity_poly.pdbx_strand_id
1 'polypeptide(L)'
;MHTDRTPPFTVRCRHSLGPLLALLLIAGPAAAGATTPAGEAPPRQTEFNENNYRPREIVNRLPPPPSIAKPKRSPAPAKAVTRSAKWTWKSRQTVERGTFKWRERNGRIDNASVCMNEKPGSLRYRDCRRGAKVAFARLCRERRDPAACHAQNNYSPLR
;
A
#
# COMPACT_ATOMS: atom_id res chain seq x y z
N MET A 1 24.21 -4.09 -34.09
CA MET A 1 22.79 -4.18 -34.49
C MET A 1 22.36 -5.63 -34.35
N HIS A 2 21.77 -6.01 -33.22
CA HIS A 2 21.08 -7.29 -33.07
C HIS A 2 19.87 -7.03 -32.17
N THR A 3 18.71 -7.14 -32.77
CA THR A 3 17.37 -6.90 -32.25
C THR A 3 16.74 -8.21 -31.78
N ASP A 4 15.80 -8.09 -30.83
CA ASP A 4 14.68 -9.03 -30.55
C ASP A 4 15.05 -10.41 -29.94
N ARG A 5 14.23 -11.05 -29.09
CA ARG A 5 12.78 -10.96 -28.84
C ARG A 5 12.46 -11.71 -27.53
N THR A 6 11.60 -11.14 -26.70
CA THR A 6 10.96 -11.78 -25.53
C THR A 6 9.84 -12.73 -25.99
N PRO A 7 9.64 -13.92 -25.39
CA PRO A 7 8.42 -14.68 -25.59
C PRO A 7 7.32 -14.33 -24.56
N PRO A 8 6.02 -14.40 -24.97
CA PRO A 8 4.89 -13.95 -24.17
C PRO A 8 4.37 -15.00 -23.16
N PHE A 9 3.90 -14.47 -22.03
CA PHE A 9 3.11 -15.14 -21.01
C PHE A 9 1.86 -15.79 -21.61
N THR A 10 1.66 -17.08 -21.35
CA THR A 10 0.39 -17.78 -21.59
C THR A 10 -0.29 -18.10 -20.27
N VAL A 11 -1.40 -17.40 -20.01
CA VAL A 11 -2.35 -17.69 -18.93
C VAL A 11 -3.24 -18.84 -19.39
N ARG A 12 -3.27 -19.95 -18.67
CA ARG A 12 -4.29 -21.00 -18.83
C ARG A 12 -5.24 -20.96 -17.64
N CYS A 13 -6.42 -20.37 -17.87
CA CYS A 13 -7.61 -20.63 -17.07
C CYS A 13 -8.08 -22.06 -17.34
N ARG A 14 -8.31 -22.85 -16.30
CA ARG A 14 -8.99 -24.15 -16.42
C ARG A 14 -10.10 -24.22 -15.38
N HIS A 15 -11.32 -23.94 -15.84
CA HIS A 15 -12.57 -24.29 -15.17
C HIS A 15 -12.81 -25.79 -15.34
N SER A 16 -13.26 -26.46 -14.29
CA SER A 16 -13.86 -27.81 -14.33
C SER A 16 -14.79 -27.93 -13.13
N LEU A 17 -16.08 -27.66 -13.33
CA LEU A 17 -17.14 -28.68 -13.41
C LEU A 17 -17.31 -29.51 -12.12
N GLY A 18 -18.40 -29.24 -11.39
CA GLY A 18 -19.10 -30.28 -10.61
C GLY A 18 -19.77 -31.30 -11.56
N PRO A 19 -20.71 -32.18 -11.15
CA PRO A 19 -21.56 -32.17 -9.94
C PRO A 19 -21.61 -33.57 -9.26
N LEU A 20 -22.45 -33.76 -8.23
CA LEU A 20 -23.43 -34.88 -8.16
C LEU A 20 -24.19 -34.94 -6.82
N LEU A 21 -25.50 -35.06 -6.97
CA LEU A 21 -26.55 -35.32 -5.97
C LEU A 21 -26.33 -36.62 -5.19
N ALA A 22 -26.79 -36.66 -3.93
CA ALA A 22 -27.39 -37.85 -3.33
C ALA A 22 -28.46 -37.46 -2.28
N LEU A 23 -29.72 -37.76 -2.61
CA LEU A 23 -30.87 -37.80 -1.69
C LEU A 23 -30.71 -38.97 -0.70
N LEU A 24 -31.18 -38.82 0.54
CA LEU A 24 -31.78 -39.92 1.29
C LEU A 24 -32.82 -39.41 2.30
N LEU A 25 -34.00 -40.00 2.21
CA LEU A 25 -35.25 -39.76 2.94
C LEU A 25 -35.20 -40.34 4.36
N ILE A 26 -35.79 -39.64 5.33
CA ILE A 26 -36.18 -40.23 6.61
C ILE A 26 -37.59 -39.75 6.97
N ALA A 27 -38.48 -40.70 7.27
CA ALA A 27 -39.89 -40.54 7.58
C ALA A 27 -40.12 -40.03 9.03
N GLY A 28 -41.28 -39.36 9.25
CA GLY A 28 -41.68 -38.64 10.49
C GLY A 28 -42.05 -39.51 11.71
N PRO A 29 -42.70 -38.96 12.78
CA PRO A 29 -44.09 -38.47 12.65
C PRO A 29 -44.55 -37.27 13.55
N ALA A 30 -45.70 -36.72 13.12
CA ALA A 30 -46.80 -36.01 13.79
C ALA A 30 -46.69 -35.43 15.22
N ALA A 31 -47.06 -34.15 15.38
CA ALA A 31 -47.94 -33.68 16.46
C ALA A 31 -48.56 -32.30 16.17
N ALA A 32 -49.87 -32.23 16.44
CA ALA A 32 -50.67 -31.09 16.89
C ALA A 32 -50.74 -29.82 16.00
N GLY A 33 -51.92 -29.64 15.40
CA GLY A 33 -52.35 -28.37 14.85
C GLY A 33 -52.49 -27.29 15.92
N ALA A 34 -52.01 -26.10 15.58
CA ALA A 34 -52.49 -24.85 16.14
C ALA A 34 -53.15 -24.09 14.99
N THR A 35 -54.48 -24.01 15.02
CA THR A 35 -55.26 -23.13 14.15
C THR A 35 -54.82 -21.70 14.42
N THR A 36 -53.94 -21.19 13.56
CA THR A 36 -53.60 -19.76 13.52
C THR A 36 -54.80 -19.04 12.91
N PRO A 37 -55.29 -17.93 13.49
CA PRO A 37 -56.30 -17.13 12.81
C PRO A 37 -55.72 -16.71 11.46
N ALA A 38 -56.51 -16.87 10.41
CA ALA A 38 -56.18 -16.44 9.06
C ALA A 38 -55.92 -14.93 9.08
N GLY A 39 -54.67 -14.54 9.29
CA GLY A 39 -54.19 -13.20 9.03
C GLY A 39 -54.12 -13.05 7.53
N GLU A 40 -55.04 -12.25 6.98
CA GLU A 40 -55.05 -11.76 5.61
C GLU A 40 -53.61 -11.58 5.12
N ALA A 41 -53.15 -12.41 4.19
CA ALA A 41 -51.84 -12.23 3.59
C ALA A 41 -51.82 -10.83 2.96
N PRO A 42 -50.76 -10.02 3.18
CA PRO A 42 -50.70 -8.69 2.59
C PRO A 42 -50.92 -8.83 1.07
N PRO A 43 -51.76 -7.98 0.47
CA PRO A 43 -52.13 -8.12 -0.94
C PRO A 43 -50.86 -8.22 -1.77
N ARG A 44 -50.78 -9.24 -2.63
CA ARG A 44 -49.65 -9.37 -3.56
C ARG A 44 -49.62 -8.10 -4.40
N GLN A 45 -48.46 -7.44 -4.47
CA GLN A 45 -48.27 -6.34 -5.40
C GLN A 45 -48.49 -6.87 -6.82
N THR A 46 -49.59 -6.46 -7.44
CA THR A 46 -49.94 -6.80 -8.83
C THR A 46 -49.62 -5.68 -9.80
N GLU A 47 -49.26 -4.49 -9.30
CA GLU A 47 -48.80 -3.36 -10.10
C GLU A 47 -47.37 -2.95 -9.74
N PHE A 48 -46.53 -2.90 -10.76
CA PHE A 48 -45.14 -2.47 -10.67
C PHE A 48 -45.05 -1.01 -11.13
N ASN A 49 -44.99 -0.08 -10.17
CA ASN A 49 -44.72 1.34 -10.43
C ASN A 49 -43.61 1.86 -9.50
N GLU A 50 -42.89 2.92 -9.91
CA GLU A 50 -41.76 3.47 -9.15
C GLU A 50 -42.12 3.94 -7.73
N ASN A 51 -43.38 4.26 -7.46
CA ASN A 51 -43.84 4.71 -6.14
C ASN A 51 -44.14 3.56 -5.15
N ASN A 52 -44.16 2.31 -5.63
CA ASN A 52 -44.53 1.12 -4.87
C ASN A 52 -43.32 0.27 -4.41
N TYR A 53 -42.09 0.71 -4.69
CA TYR A 53 -40.89 0.06 -4.17
C TYR A 53 -40.46 0.70 -2.85
N ARG A 54 -40.66 -0.01 -1.73
CA ARG A 54 -40.05 0.32 -0.43
C ARG A 54 -39.03 -0.74 -0.07
N PRO A 55 -37.71 -0.44 -0.12
CA PRO A 55 -36.69 -1.37 0.32
C PRO A 55 -36.95 -1.78 1.76
N ARG A 56 -36.99 -3.09 2.03
CA ARG A 56 -37.10 -3.59 3.41
C ARG A 56 -35.75 -3.41 4.11
N GLU A 57 -35.79 -3.07 5.40
CA GLU A 57 -34.58 -3.00 6.21
C GLU A 57 -33.93 -4.38 6.33
N ILE A 58 -32.62 -4.44 6.15
CA ILE A 58 -31.84 -5.68 6.27
C ILE A 58 -31.71 -6.00 7.76
N VAL A 59 -32.60 -6.86 8.26
CA VAL A 59 -32.69 -7.27 9.67
C VAL A 59 -31.57 -8.21 10.14
N ASN A 60 -30.71 -8.69 9.25
CA ASN A 60 -29.61 -9.62 9.59
C ASN A 60 -28.24 -8.93 9.54
N ARG A 61 -27.97 -7.98 10.45
CA ARG A 61 -26.60 -7.53 10.72
C ARG A 61 -26.07 -8.23 11.97
N LEU A 62 -25.05 -9.06 11.78
CA LEU A 62 -24.24 -9.53 12.90
C LEU A 62 -23.43 -8.34 13.45
N PRO A 63 -23.37 -8.15 14.79
CA PRO A 63 -22.49 -7.13 15.36
C PRO A 63 -21.03 -7.46 15.02
N PRO A 64 -20.17 -6.44 14.80
CA PRO A 64 -18.76 -6.68 14.56
C PRO A 64 -18.15 -7.40 15.77
N PRO A 65 -17.19 -8.31 15.56
CA PRO A 65 -16.52 -8.99 16.67
C PRO A 65 -15.80 -7.97 17.56
N PRO A 66 -15.71 -8.22 18.89
CA PRO A 66 -15.01 -7.33 19.79
C PRO A 66 -13.55 -7.17 19.35
N SER A 67 -13.10 -5.93 19.16
CA SER A 67 -11.72 -5.61 18.82
C SER A 67 -10.84 -5.82 20.05
N ILE A 68 -10.13 -6.95 20.11
CA ILE A 68 -9.07 -7.17 21.09
C ILE A 68 -7.83 -6.41 20.60
N ALA A 69 -7.67 -5.17 21.07
CA ALA A 69 -6.49 -4.37 20.76
C ALA A 69 -5.23 -5.00 21.39
N LYS A 70 -4.38 -5.61 20.57
CA LYS A 70 -3.06 -6.06 21.01
C LYS A 70 -2.19 -4.82 21.31
N PRO A 71 -1.51 -4.74 22.47
CA PRO A 71 -0.61 -3.64 22.74
C PRO A 71 0.53 -3.66 21.71
N LYS A 72 0.55 -2.68 20.82
CA LYS A 72 1.68 -2.47 19.91
C LYS A 72 2.85 -1.95 20.74
N ARG A 73 3.82 -2.82 21.05
CA ARG A 73 5.13 -2.37 21.52
C ARG A 73 5.79 -1.56 20.41
N SER A 74 5.76 -0.24 20.52
CA SER A 74 6.58 0.63 19.69
C SER A 74 8.04 0.42 20.10
N PRO A 75 8.92 -0.09 19.21
CA PRO A 75 10.34 -0.15 19.52
C PRO A 75 10.86 1.26 19.81
N ALA A 76 11.78 1.38 20.76
CA ALA A 76 12.41 2.66 21.09
C ALA A 76 13.03 3.28 19.82
N PRO A 77 12.90 4.60 19.62
CA PRO A 77 13.42 5.25 18.44
C PRO A 77 14.94 5.09 18.40
N ALA A 78 15.46 4.45 17.36
CA ALA A 78 16.89 4.33 17.16
C ALA A 78 17.53 5.72 17.05
N LYS A 79 18.70 5.88 17.69
CA LYS A 79 19.45 7.14 17.68
C LYS A 79 19.80 7.50 16.23
N ALA A 80 19.43 8.72 15.81
CA ALA A 80 19.77 9.22 14.49
C ALA A 80 21.26 9.61 14.46
N VAL A 81 22.00 9.08 13.49
CA VAL A 81 23.41 9.44 13.28
C VAL A 81 23.46 10.52 12.21
N THR A 82 24.14 11.64 12.48
CA THR A 82 24.36 12.68 11.47
C THR A 82 25.66 12.38 10.72
N ARG A 83 25.58 12.35 9.40
CA ARG A 83 26.71 12.12 8.49
C ARG A 83 26.91 13.31 7.57
N SER A 84 28.07 13.34 6.91
CA SER A 84 28.40 14.36 5.92
C SER A 84 29.28 13.80 4.79
N ALA A 85 29.19 14.42 3.62
CA ALA A 85 30.04 14.11 2.47
C ALA A 85 30.13 15.32 1.54
N LYS A 86 31.11 15.28 0.63
CA LYS A 86 31.26 16.29 -0.42
C LYS A 86 30.30 15.98 -1.56
N TRP A 87 29.72 17.02 -2.15
CA TRP A 87 28.91 16.95 -3.35
C TRP A 87 29.45 17.86 -4.43
N THR A 88 29.11 17.53 -5.68
CA THR A 88 29.38 18.38 -6.85
C THR A 88 28.21 18.23 -7.81
N TRP A 89 27.76 19.36 -8.35
CA TRP A 89 26.70 19.42 -9.35
C TRP A 89 27.17 20.27 -10.52
N LYS A 90 27.05 19.74 -11.74
CA LYS A 90 27.39 20.46 -12.97
C LYS A 90 26.09 20.81 -13.70
N SER A 91 25.87 22.11 -13.89
CA SER A 91 24.84 22.63 -14.80
C SER A 91 25.46 22.91 -16.17
N ARG A 92 24.67 23.46 -17.11
CA ARG A 92 25.17 23.89 -18.42
C ARG A 92 26.14 25.08 -18.31
N GLN A 93 26.01 25.90 -17.27
CA GLN A 93 26.73 27.17 -17.12
C GLN A 93 27.76 27.16 -15.98
N THR A 94 27.55 26.34 -14.95
CA THR A 94 28.32 26.44 -13.69
C THR A 94 28.56 25.06 -13.07
N VAL A 95 29.67 24.95 -12.35
CA VAL A 95 29.96 23.80 -11.48
C VAL A 95 29.88 24.24 -10.05
N GLU A 96 29.03 23.58 -9.28
CA GLU A 96 28.76 23.88 -7.89
C GLU A 96 29.24 22.76 -7.00
N ARG A 97 29.78 23.11 -5.84
CA ARG A 97 30.43 22.17 -4.93
C ARG A 97 30.16 22.57 -3.49
N GLY A 98 30.17 21.58 -2.62
CA GLY A 98 30.04 21.83 -1.19
C GLY A 98 30.11 20.56 -0.36
N THR A 99 29.78 20.72 0.91
CA THR A 99 29.54 19.60 1.83
C THR A 99 28.06 19.58 2.16
N PHE A 100 27.47 18.39 2.22
CA PHE A 100 26.08 18.21 2.64
C PHE A 100 26.02 17.29 3.84
N LYS A 101 24.99 17.49 4.67
CA LYS A 101 24.70 16.65 5.83
C LYS A 101 23.38 15.90 5.64
N TRP A 102 23.29 14.70 6.22
CA TRP A 102 22.06 13.91 6.31
C TRP A 102 22.02 13.14 7.64
N ARG A 103 20.83 12.65 8.00
CA ARG A 103 20.61 11.76 9.13
C ARG A 103 20.37 10.34 8.64
N GLU A 104 20.92 9.40 9.37
CA GLU A 104 20.67 7.97 9.21
C GLU A 104 19.90 7.44 10.41
N ARG A 105 18.86 6.65 10.14
CA ARG A 105 18.06 5.95 11.15
C ARG A 105 17.90 4.49 10.70
N ASN A 106 18.25 3.55 11.58
CA ASN A 106 18.17 2.10 11.30
C ASN A 106 18.90 1.68 10.01
N GLY A 107 20.10 2.23 9.76
CA GLY A 107 20.88 1.95 8.55
C GLY A 107 20.26 2.46 7.25
N ARG A 108 19.26 3.35 7.33
CA ARG A 108 18.67 4.04 6.16
C ARG A 108 18.85 5.54 6.28
N ILE A 109 19.12 6.16 5.15
CA ILE A 109 19.17 7.61 5.03
C ILE A 109 17.74 8.17 5.11
N ASP A 110 17.55 9.17 5.95
CA ASP A 110 16.34 9.98 5.96
C ASP A 110 16.42 11.00 4.82
N ASN A 111 15.69 10.73 3.74
CA ASN A 111 15.72 11.53 2.52
C ASN A 111 15.35 13.01 2.75
N ALA A 112 14.47 13.29 3.71
CA ALA A 112 14.04 14.67 4.03
C ALA A 112 15.16 15.46 4.72
N SER A 113 16.08 14.75 5.37
CA SER A 113 17.20 15.33 6.10
C SER A 113 18.40 15.67 5.21
N VAL A 114 18.38 15.26 3.93
CA VAL A 114 19.48 15.50 2.99
C VAL A 114 19.60 17.00 2.72
N CYS A 115 20.82 17.53 2.83
CA CYS A 115 21.13 18.95 2.73
C CYS A 115 20.51 19.80 3.85
N MET A 116 20.36 19.26 5.06
CA MET A 116 19.85 20.02 6.21
C MET A 116 20.69 21.26 6.60
N ASN A 117 21.93 21.34 6.10
CA ASN A 117 22.82 22.47 6.31
C ASN A 117 22.55 23.65 5.36
N GLU A 118 21.71 23.45 4.34
CA GLU A 118 21.34 24.48 3.37
C GLU A 118 19.92 24.99 3.67
N LYS A 119 19.67 26.28 3.39
CA LYS A 119 18.34 26.88 3.56
C LYS A 119 17.33 26.23 2.60
N PRO A 120 16.25 25.59 3.09
CA PRO A 120 15.23 25.01 2.23
C PRO A 120 14.68 26.03 1.22
N GLY A 121 14.47 25.61 -0.02
CA GLY A 121 13.98 26.46 -1.12
C GLY A 121 15.05 27.31 -1.82
N SER A 122 16.27 27.41 -1.28
CA SER A 122 17.36 28.10 -1.97
C SER A 122 17.85 27.35 -3.21
N LEU A 123 18.46 28.08 -4.16
CA LEU A 123 19.12 27.46 -5.33
C LEU A 123 20.24 26.51 -4.88
N ARG A 124 20.99 26.88 -3.83
CA ARG A 124 21.99 26.02 -3.18
C ARG A 124 21.39 24.72 -2.65
N TYR A 125 20.25 24.78 -1.97
CA TYR A 125 19.57 23.57 -1.49
C TYR A 125 19.19 22.65 -2.66
N ARG A 126 18.65 23.21 -3.75
CA ARG A 126 18.29 22.44 -4.95
C ARG A 126 19.52 21.78 -5.61
N ASP A 127 20.60 22.53 -5.79
CA ASP A 127 21.84 22.02 -6.37
C ASP A 127 22.51 20.98 -5.45
N CYS A 128 22.49 21.22 -4.14
CA CYS A 128 22.95 20.29 -3.12
C CYS A 128 22.20 18.96 -3.21
N ARG A 129 20.86 18.98 -3.28
CA ARG A 129 20.05 17.76 -3.41
C ARG A 129 20.39 16.99 -4.69
N ARG A 130 20.61 17.68 -5.81
CA ARG A 130 21.01 17.05 -7.08
C ARG A 130 22.41 16.43 -6.98
N GLY A 131 23.37 17.17 -6.42
CA GLY A 131 24.72 16.69 -6.16
C GLY A 131 24.78 15.55 -5.14
N ALA A 132 23.89 15.55 -4.14
CA ALA A 132 23.79 14.50 -3.13
C ALA A 132 23.40 13.15 -3.75
N LYS A 133 22.52 13.12 -4.76
CA LYS A 133 22.20 11.89 -5.49
C LYS A 133 23.43 11.28 -6.15
N VAL A 134 24.23 12.11 -6.81
CA VAL A 134 25.50 11.67 -7.43
C VAL A 134 26.49 11.22 -6.34
N ALA A 135 26.56 11.95 -5.22
CA ALA A 135 27.41 11.59 -4.10
C ALA A 135 27.00 10.25 -3.44
N PHE A 136 25.71 9.96 -3.27
CA PHE A 136 25.25 8.67 -2.77
C PHE A 136 25.62 7.52 -3.71
N ALA A 137 25.49 7.72 -5.03
CA ALA A 137 25.95 6.74 -6.01
C ALA A 137 27.46 6.48 -5.89
N ARG A 138 28.24 7.54 -5.70
CA ARG A 138 29.69 7.46 -5.47
C ARG A 138 30.02 6.72 -4.17
N LEU A 139 29.37 7.07 -3.05
CA LEU A 139 29.58 6.44 -1.75
C LEU A 139 29.22 4.96 -1.77
N CYS A 140 28.14 4.59 -2.48
CA CYS A 140 27.78 3.19 -2.68
C CYS A 140 28.90 2.42 -3.42
N ARG A 141 29.45 3.00 -4.50
CA ARG A 141 30.50 2.35 -5.30
C ARG A 141 31.84 2.27 -4.56
N GLU A 142 32.27 3.36 -3.92
CA GLU A 142 33.60 3.47 -3.31
C GLU A 142 33.68 2.83 -1.92
N ARG A 143 32.65 3.04 -1.08
CA ARG A 143 32.67 2.62 0.34
C ARG A 143 31.78 1.42 0.62
N ARG A 144 31.00 0.95 -0.37
CA ARG A 144 29.98 -0.10 -0.20
C ARG A 144 29.03 0.19 0.96
N ASP A 145 28.75 1.47 1.19
CA ASP A 145 27.86 1.89 2.27
C ASP A 145 26.41 1.45 1.94
N PRO A 146 25.79 0.58 2.76
CA PRO A 146 24.47 0.03 2.44
C PRO A 146 23.37 1.10 2.45
N ALA A 147 23.49 2.12 3.30
CA ALA A 147 22.53 3.21 3.39
C ALA A 147 22.60 4.10 2.14
N ALA A 148 23.82 4.40 1.67
CA ALA A 148 24.05 5.13 0.43
C ALA A 148 23.62 4.33 -0.81
N CYS A 149 23.85 3.01 -0.85
CA CYS A 149 23.38 2.14 -1.94
C CYS A 149 21.86 2.10 -2.03
N HIS A 150 21.17 2.00 -0.90
CA HIS A 150 19.71 2.10 -0.86
C HIS A 150 19.25 3.49 -1.34
N ALA A 151 19.90 4.56 -0.86
CA ALA A 151 19.56 5.93 -1.23
C ALA A 151 19.79 6.22 -2.72
N GLN A 152 20.87 5.71 -3.34
CA GLN A 152 21.14 5.91 -4.77
C GLN A 152 19.92 5.62 -5.66
N ASN A 153 19.19 4.55 -5.34
CA ASN A 153 18.03 4.11 -6.12
C ASN A 153 16.71 4.77 -5.69
N ASN A 154 16.55 5.08 -4.41
CA ASN A 154 15.28 5.55 -3.85
C ASN A 154 15.21 7.07 -3.59
N TYR A 155 16.34 7.76 -3.60
CA TYR A 155 16.43 9.19 -3.32
C TYR A 155 16.04 10.01 -4.56
N SER A 156 15.04 10.88 -4.38
CA SER A 156 14.59 11.84 -5.38
C SER A 156 14.96 13.28 -4.98
N PRO A 157 15.87 13.95 -5.70
CA PRO A 157 16.31 15.31 -5.39
C PRO A 157 15.21 16.36 -5.45
N LEU A 158 14.08 16.08 -6.13
CA LEU A 158 13.03 17.06 -6.41
C LEU A 158 11.72 16.81 -5.64
N ARG A 159 11.69 15.81 -4.75
CA ARG A 159 10.51 15.53 -3.90
C ARG A 159 10.43 16.38 -2.64
#